data_AF-A0A417CJ29-F1
#
_entry.id   AF-A0A417CJ29-F1
#
_cell.length_a   1.000
_cell.length_b   1.000
_cell.length_c   1.000
_cell.angle_alpha   90.00
_cell.angle_beta   90.00
_cell.angle_gamma   90.00
#
_symmetry.space_group_name_H-M   'P 1'
#
loop_
_entity.id
_entity.type
_entity.pdbx_description
1 polymer ?
#
loop_
_entity_poly.entity_id
_entity_poly.type
_entity_poly.pdbx_seq_one_letter_code
_entity_poly.pdbx_strand_id
1 'polypeptide(L)' 'MREYNEVMNKYYDPEKCVFFENALQSNAYIFRGNAELQAVLDSKRNPGRFVFAFLISDHKRLREKWKNHEL' A
#
# COMPACT_ATOMS: atom_id res chain seq x y z
N MET A 1 6.26 8.83 6.84
CA MET A 1 4.87 8.52 7.26
C MET A 1 3.95 9.74 7.23
N ARG A 2 4.30 10.89 7.82
CA ARG A 2 3.54 12.16 7.64
C ARG A 2 3.40 12.59 6.17
N GLU A 3 4.42 12.33 5.35
CA GLU A 3 4.50 12.84 3.98
C GLU A 3 3.44 12.29 3.02
N TYR A 4 3.00 11.02 3.14
CA TYR A 4 2.03 10.49 2.17
C TYR A 4 0.64 11.11 2.35
N ASN A 5 0.18 11.35 3.58
CA ASN A 5 -1.11 12.02 3.81
C ASN A 5 -1.21 13.41 3.18
N GLU A 6 -0.12 14.17 3.15
CA GLU A 6 -0.09 15.50 2.54
C GLU A 6 -0.21 15.47 1.01
N VAL A 7 0.05 14.30 0.42
CA VAL A 7 0.04 14.04 -1.02
C VAL A 7 -1.28 13.39 -1.45
N MET A 8 -2.02 12.76 -0.52
CA MET A 8 -3.22 11.98 -0.83
C MET A 8 -4.47 12.83 -0.61
N ASN A 9 -5.45 12.80 -1.53
CA ASN A 9 -6.77 13.45 -1.38
C ASN A 9 -7.68 12.79 -0.31
N LYS A 10 -7.14 11.86 0.49
CA LYS A 10 -7.79 11.15 1.58
C LYS A 10 -6.83 11.10 2.77
N TYR A 11 -7.37 11.23 3.97
CA TYR A 11 -6.60 11.07 5.20
C TYR A 11 -6.41 9.57 5.51
N TYR A 12 -5.17 9.14 5.67
CA TYR A 12 -4.83 7.80 6.14
C TYR A 12 -4.14 7.91 7.50
N ASP A 13 -4.48 7.07 8.45
CA ASP A 13 -3.73 7.05 9.71
C ASP A 13 -2.35 6.43 9.45
N PRO A 14 -1.25 7.20 9.55
CA PRO A 14 0.08 6.68 9.27
C PRO A 14 0.49 5.59 10.26
N GLU A 15 -0.12 5.53 11.44
CA GLU A 15 0.12 4.47 12.44
C GLU A 15 -0.65 3.18 12.14
N LYS A 16 -1.56 3.20 11.16
CA LYS A 16 -2.38 2.04 10.76
C LYS A 16 -2.11 1.56 9.35
N CYS A 17 -1.41 2.35 8.53
CA CYS A 17 -1.20 2.07 7.11
C CYS A 17 0.27 1.95 6.72
N VAL A 18 0.53 1.13 5.70
CA VAL A 18 1.79 1.10 4.95
C VAL A 18 1.53 1.45 3.49
N PHE A 19 2.55 2.01 2.84
CA PHE A 19 2.47 2.49 1.47
C PHE A 19 3.50 1.75 0.60
N PHE A 20 3.08 1.30 -0.56
CA PHE A 20 3.93 0.66 -1.55
C PHE A 20 3.89 1.43 -2.85
N GLU A 21 5.03 1.51 -3.52
CA GLU A 21 5.13 2.05 -4.89
C GLU A 21 5.28 0.92 -5.93
N ASN A 22 5.33 -0.34 -5.47
CA ASN A 22 5.51 -1.51 -6.31
C ASN A 22 4.14 -2.12 -6.66
N ALA A 23 3.78 -2.05 -7.95
CA ALA A 23 2.53 -2.59 -8.46
C ALA A 23 2.45 -4.12 -8.39
N LEU A 24 3.57 -4.85 -8.55
CA LEU A 24 3.58 -6.31 -8.51
C LEU A 24 3.26 -6.84 -7.12
N GLN A 25 3.93 -6.32 -6.09
CA GLN A 25 3.66 -6.70 -4.70
C GLN A 25 2.24 -6.31 -4.29
N SER A 26 1.79 -5.12 -4.69
CA SER A 26 0.45 -4.63 -4.39
C SER A 26 -0.63 -5.50 -5.03
N ASN A 27 -0.44 -5.92 -6.28
CA ASN A 27 -1.35 -6.84 -6.96
C ASN A 27 -1.42 -8.21 -6.26
N ALA A 28 -0.29 -8.74 -5.77
CA ALA A 28 -0.28 -9.99 -5.02
C ALA A 28 -1.06 -9.88 -3.70
N TYR A 29 -0.93 -8.75 -2.99
CA TYR A 29 -1.67 -8.50 -1.74
C TYR A 29 -3.19 -8.45 -1.98
N ILE A 30 -3.62 -7.90 -3.12
CA ILE A 30 -5.03 -7.80 -3.50
C ILE A 30 -5.56 -9.15 -3.95
N PHE A 31 -4.98 -9.70 -5.01
CA PHE A 31 -5.54 -10.83 -5.73
C PHE A 31 -5.43 -12.13 -4.94
N ARG A 32 -4.33 -12.29 -4.19
CA ARG A 32 -4.05 -13.52 -3.45
C ARG A 32 -4.25 -13.36 -1.95
N GLY A 33 -4.00 -12.15 -1.44
CA GLY A 33 -4.12 -11.82 -0.02
C GLY A 33 -5.50 -11.35 0.42
N ASN A 34 -6.39 -11.03 -0.52
CA ASN A 34 -7.68 -10.34 -0.30
C ASN A 34 -7.53 -9.07 0.53
N ALA A 35 -6.41 -8.35 0.40
CA ALA A 35 -6.25 -7.06 1.06
C ALA A 35 -7.01 -5.96 0.30
N GLU A 36 -7.65 -5.08 1.05
CA GLU A 36 -8.26 -3.89 0.47
C GLU A 36 -7.17 -2.95 -0.05
N LEU A 37 -7.22 -2.63 -1.35
CA LEU A 37 -6.32 -1.66 -1.95
C LEU A 37 -6.97 -0.29 -2.02
N GLN A 38 -6.24 0.70 -1.54
CA GLN A 38 -6.49 2.09 -1.90
C GLN A 38 -5.32 2.59 -2.75
N ALA A 39 -5.56 2.69 -4.06
CA ALA A 39 -4.63 3.28 -5.02
C ALA A 39 -4.74 4.80 -4.95
N VAL A 40 -3.59 5.46 -4.83
CA VAL A 40 -3.51 6.91 -4.83
C VAL A 40 -2.49 7.35 -5.86
N LEU A 41 -2.84 8.41 -6.58
CA LEU A 41 -1.93 9.09 -7.48
C LEU A 41 -1.14 10.12 -6.66
N ASP A 42 0.18 9.96 -6.60
CA ASP A 42 1.07 10.99 -6.08
C ASP A 42 0.92 12.23 -6.97
N SER A 43 0.52 13.34 -6.38
CA SER A 43 0.27 14.61 -7.08
C SER A 43 1.30 15.69 -6.77
N LYS A 44 2.26 15.44 -5.87
CA LYS A 44 3.17 16.47 -5.35
C LYS A 44 4.64 16.09 -5.47
N ARG A 45 5.02 14.87 -5.05
CA ARG A 45 6.42 14.47 -4.95
C ARG A 45 6.90 13.85 -6.24
N ASN A 46 6.09 12.96 -6.81
CA ASN A 46 6.24 12.44 -8.16
C ASN A 46 4.87 12.38 -8.85
N PRO A 47 4.41 13.51 -9.41
CA PRO A 47 3.14 13.60 -10.12
C PRO A 47 2.94 12.46 -11.13
N GLY A 48 1.84 11.73 -11.01
CA GLY A 48 1.48 10.65 -11.92
C GLY A 48 1.93 9.25 -11.47
N ARG A 49 2.60 9.12 -10.32
CA ARG A 49 3.02 7.82 -9.78
C ARG A 49 1.94 7.20 -8.90
N PHE A 50 1.71 5.89 -9.03
CA PHE A 50 0.79 5.17 -8.16
C PHE A 50 1.46 4.78 -6.84
N VAL A 51 0.76 5.06 -5.74
CA VAL A 51 1.07 4.65 -4.38
C VAL A 51 -0.11 3.82 -3.88
N PHE A 52 0.18 2.66 -3.31
CA PHE A 52 -0.79 1.69 -2.85
C PHE A 52 -0.77 1.65 -1.33
N ALA A 53 -1.90 1.94 -0.69
CA ALA A 53 -2.05 1.89 0.76
C ALA A 53 -2.70 0.58 1.21
N PHE A 54 -2.15 -0.02 2.27
CA PHE A 54 -2.72 -1.19 2.95
C PHE A 54 -2.66 -1.01 4.47
N LEU A 55 -3.56 -1.70 5.18
CA LEU A 55 -3.48 -1.78 6.64
C LEU A 55 -2.22 -2.52 7.09
N ILE A 56 -1.63 -2.11 8.21
CA ILE A 56 -0.47 -2.75 8.82
C ILE A 56 -0.77 -4.21 9.19
N SER A 57 -2.01 -4.51 9.61
CA SER A 57 -2.46 -5.88 9.90
C SER A 57 -2.37 -6.77 8.67
N ASP A 58 -2.87 -6.31 7.52
CA ASP A 58 -2.76 -7.03 6.25
C ASP A 58 -1.32 -7.16 5.80
N HIS A 59 -0.54 -6.08 5.92
CA HIS A 59 0.87 -6.16 5.57
C HIS A 59 1.62 -7.20 6.40
N LYS A 60 1.41 -7.24 7.73
CA LYS A 60 2.03 -8.25 8.60
C LYS A 60 1.66 -9.66 8.17
N ARG A 61 0.36 -9.92 7.95
CA ARG A 61 -0.16 -11.22 7.51
C ARG A 61 0.38 -11.65 6.14
N LEU A 62 0.53 -10.72 5.20
CA LEU A 62 0.87 -11.02 3.81
C LEU A 62 2.37 -10.95 3.51
N ARG A 63 3.16 -10.25 4.33
CA ARG A 63 4.62 -10.17 4.18
C ARG A 63 5.28 -11.53 4.37
N GLU A 64 4.80 -12.33 5.31
CA GLU A 64 5.34 -13.68 5.55
C GLU A 64 5.05 -14.60 4.37
N LYS A 65 3.81 -14.60 3.88
CA LYS A 65 3.41 -15.35 2.67
C LYS A 65 4.20 -14.93 1.42
N TRP A 66 4.45 -13.62 1.26
CA TRP A 66 5.26 -13.10 0.15
C TRP A 66 6.71 -13.60 0.20
N LYS A 67 7.34 -13.60 1.38
CA LYS A 67 8.70 -14.13 1.53
C LYS A 67 8.79 -15.61 1.19
N ASN A 68 7.76 -16.37 1.56
CA ASN A 68 7.69 -17.81 1.31
C ASN A 68 7.18 -18.15 -0.11
N HIS A 69 6.85 -17.15 -0.93
CA HIS A 69 6.23 -17.32 -2.26
C HIS A 69 4.89 -18.09 -2.23
N GLU A 70 4.24 -18.14 -1.06
CA GLU A 70 2.96 -18.81 -0.81
C GLU A 70 1.75 -17.88 -0.98
N LEU A 71 1.96 -16.66 -1.48
CA LEU A 71 0.86 -15.81 -1.89
C LEU A 71 0.19 -16.45 -3.09
#